data_AF-A0A1R1X524-F1
#
_entry.id   AF-A0A1R1X524-F1
#
_cell.length_a   1.000
_cell.length_b   1.000
_cell.length_c   1.000
_cell.angle_alpha   90.00
_cell.angle_beta   90.00
_cell.angle_gamma   90.00
#
_symmetry.space_group_name_H-M   'P 1'
#
loop_
_entity.id
_entity.type
_entity.pdbx_description
1 polymer ?
#
loop_
_entity_poly.entity_id
_entity_poly.type
_entity_poly.pdbx_seq_one_letter_code
_entity_poly.pdbx_strand_id
1 'polypeptide(L)'
;MFEIPPEKRTEYKFENQPPLKFAIVIGGGLPVSKLLLNNIGQSISTPALFLLGKWDTVVSNDRSLMLAERYKTYTVVYHEGAHVIPLGIDTKNSLKKFLLSIQALP
;
A
#
# COMPACT_ATOMS: atom_id res chain seq x y z
N MET A 1 -19.04 -4.95 26.57
CA MET A 1 -17.78 -4.79 25.82
C MET A 1 -17.25 -6.20 25.62
N PHE A 2 -17.37 -6.77 24.42
CA PHE A 2 -16.86 -8.12 24.16
C PHE A 2 -15.41 -7.95 23.71
N GLU A 3 -14.47 -8.30 24.59
CA GLU A 3 -13.07 -8.46 24.20
C GLU A 3 -12.99 -9.72 23.36
N ILE A 4 -12.82 -9.54 22.04
CA ILE A 4 -12.47 -10.62 21.14
C ILE A 4 -11.06 -11.08 21.58
N PRO A 5 -10.88 -12.34 22.01
CA PRO A 5 -9.56 -12.85 22.37
C PRO A 5 -8.60 -12.60 21.21
N PRO A 6 -7.33 -12.24 21.45
CA PRO A 6 -6.36 -12.17 20.37
C PRO A 6 -6.27 -13.58 19.78
N GLU A 7 -6.93 -13.79 18.65
CA GLU A 7 -6.73 -14.99 17.86
C GLU A 7 -5.23 -15.11 17.68
N LYS A 8 -4.65 -16.22 18.15
CA LYS A 8 -3.23 -16.53 17.94
C LYS A 8 -3.03 -16.62 16.42
N ARG A 9 -2.76 -15.50 15.78
CA ARG A 9 -2.34 -15.46 14.39
C ARG A 9 -0.98 -16.13 14.36
N THR A 10 -0.92 -17.28 13.68
CA THR A 10 0.35 -17.91 13.34
C THR A 10 1.15 -16.92 12.51
N GLU A 11 2.27 -16.44 13.06
CA GLU A 11 3.19 -15.56 12.35
C GLU A 11 4.10 -16.43 11.47
N TYR A 12 3.94 -16.31 10.15
CA TYR A 12 4.87 -16.92 9.22
C TYR A 12 6.02 -15.95 8.96
N LYS A 13 7.20 -16.25 9.50
CA LYS A 13 8.44 -15.55 9.15
C LYS A 13 9.18 -16.36 8.11
N PHE A 14 9.32 -15.80 6.92
CA PHE A 14 10.19 -16.36 5.90
C PHE A 14 11.58 -15.73 6.08
N GLU A 15 12.51 -16.49 6.62
CA GLU A 15 13.91 -16.06 6.74
C GLU A 15 14.57 -16.05 5.36
N ASN A 16 15.46 -15.08 5.12
CA ASN A 16 16.28 -14.97 3.91
C ASN A 16 15.53 -14.81 2.57
N GLN A 17 14.29 -14.31 2.58
CA GLN A 17 13.62 -13.92 1.33
C GLN A 17 14.27 -12.67 0.73
N PRO A 18 14.58 -12.65 -0.57
CA PRO A 18 15.04 -11.43 -1.21
C PRO A 18 13.94 -10.34 -1.14
N PRO A 19 14.31 -9.05 -1.12
CA PRO A 19 13.33 -7.96 -1.14
C PRO A 19 12.37 -8.08 -2.33
N LEU A 20 11.10 -7.74 -2.10
CA LEU A 20 10.13 -7.62 -3.18
C LEU A 20 10.59 -6.53 -4.17
N LYS A 21 10.44 -6.80 -5.47
CA LYS A 21 10.82 -5.86 -6.55
C LYS A 21 10.00 -4.56 -6.53
N PHE A 22 8.71 -4.67 -6.20
CA PHE A 22 7.81 -3.53 -6.08
C PHE A 22 6.52 -3.92 -5.33
N ALA A 23 5.71 -2.93 -4.98
CA ALA A 23 4.36 -3.08 -4.48
C ALA A 23 3.38 -2.18 -5.27
N ILE A 24 2.14 -2.64 -5.43
CA ILE A 24 1.03 -1.81 -5.92
C ILE A 24 -0.06 -1.86 -4.85
N VAL A 25 -0.43 -0.69 -4.34
CA VAL A 25 -1.38 -0.54 -3.24
C VAL A 25 -2.58 0.26 -3.78
N ILE A 26 -3.78 -0.33 -3.71
CA ILE A 26 -5.02 0.29 -4.21
C ILE A 26 -5.98 0.42 -3.03
N GLY A 27 -6.36 1.65 -2.67
CA GLY A 27 -7.23 1.91 -1.51
C GLY A 27 -6.65 1.46 -0.16
N GLY A 28 -5.34 1.23 -0.07
CA GLY A 28 -4.67 0.82 1.16
C GLY A 28 -4.30 2.03 2.03
N GLY A 29 -4.38 1.87 3.36
CA GLY A 29 -4.00 2.92 4.30
C GLY A 29 -3.46 2.40 5.61
N LEU A 30 -2.79 3.27 6.35
CA LEU A 30 -2.09 2.91 7.57
C LEU A 30 -3.11 2.41 8.60
N PRO A 31 -2.93 1.22 9.21
CA PRO A 31 -3.90 0.69 10.17
C PRO A 31 -3.96 1.57 11.42
N VAL A 32 -5.14 1.68 12.03
CA VAL A 32 -5.34 2.41 13.29
C VAL A 32 -4.97 1.53 14.50
N SER A 33 -5.07 0.22 14.35
CA SER A 33 -4.74 -0.73 15.42
C SER A 33 -3.25 -0.73 15.75
N LYS A 34 -2.90 -0.46 17.01
CA LYS A 34 -1.52 -0.54 17.52
C LYS A 34 -0.86 -1.90 17.26
N LEU A 35 -1.63 -2.98 17.40
CA LEU A 35 -1.15 -4.34 17.15
C LEU A 35 -0.72 -4.53 15.70
N LEU A 36 -1.47 -3.97 14.74
CA LEU A 36 -1.13 -4.05 13.33
C LEU A 36 -0.03 -3.06 12.94
N LEU A 37 0.01 -1.87 13.56
CA LEU A 37 1.04 -0.86 13.32
C LEU A 37 2.45 -1.40 13.61
N ASN A 38 2.61 -2.24 14.63
CA ASN A 38 3.90 -2.87 14.96
C ASN A 38 4.42 -3.81 13.85
N ASN A 39 3.53 -4.28 12.96
CA ASN A 39 3.89 -5.14 11.84
C ASN A 39 4.17 -4.34 10.55
N ILE A 40 3.93 -3.03 10.56
CA ILE A 40 4.24 -2.16 9.42
C ILE A 40 5.63 -1.55 9.63
N GLY A 41 6.57 -1.97 8.78
CA GLY A 41 7.92 -1.46 8.79
C GLY A 41 7.99 0.06 8.70
N GLN A 42 9.00 0.64 9.34
CA GLN A 42 9.43 2.00 9.07
C GLN A 42 10.52 1.93 8.00
N SER A 43 10.44 2.77 6.96
CA SER A 43 11.45 2.85 5.89
C SER A 43 11.51 1.61 4.96
N ILE A 44 10.36 1.22 4.41
CA ILE A 44 10.22 0.10 3.47
C ILE A 44 10.99 0.42 2.18
N SER A 45 11.95 -0.42 1.81
CA SER A 45 12.81 -0.22 0.63
C SER A 45 12.18 -0.64 -0.69
N THR A 46 11.17 -1.51 -0.66
CA THR A 46 10.41 -1.94 -1.85
C THR A 46 9.74 -0.74 -2.52
N PRO A 47 10.03 -0.40 -3.78
CA PRO A 47 9.34 0.68 -4.49
C PRO A 47 7.83 0.46 -4.58
N ALA A 48 7.01 1.50 -4.43
CA ALA A 48 5.56 1.34 -4.40
C ALA A 48 4.78 2.31 -5.30
N LEU A 49 3.71 1.83 -5.92
CA LEU A 49 2.68 2.65 -6.54
C LEU A 49 1.41 2.63 -5.68
N PHE A 50 0.91 3.80 -5.33
CA PHE A 50 -0.32 4.00 -4.60
C PHE A 50 -1.40 4.57 -5.54
N LEU A 51 -2.51 3.84 -5.69
CA LEU A 51 -3.68 4.25 -6.45
C LEU A 51 -4.80 4.60 -5.45
N LEU A 52 -5.17 5.88 -5.39
CA LEU A 52 -6.11 6.42 -4.41
C LEU A 52 -7.38 6.95 -5.11
N GLY A 53 -8.54 6.65 -4.54
CA GLY A 53 -9.79 7.28 -4.94
C GLY A 53 -9.89 8.68 -4.36
N LYS A 54 -10.15 9.70 -5.19
CA LYS A 54 -10.35 11.07 -4.70
C LYS A 54 -11.47 11.17 -3.67
N TRP A 55 -12.48 10.30 -3.79
CA TRP A 55 -13.68 10.29 -2.97
C TRP A 55 -13.75 9.09 -2.03
N ASP A 56 -12.60 8.48 -1.69
CA ASP A 56 -12.56 7.32 -0.80
C ASP A 56 -12.94 7.70 0.63
N THR A 57 -14.11 7.24 1.07
CA THR A 57 -14.62 7.42 2.43
C THR A 57 -14.40 6.20 3.33
N VAL A 58 -13.92 5.07 2.78
CA VAL A 58 -13.65 3.84 3.54
C VAL A 58 -12.25 3.90 4.12
N VAL A 59 -11.29 4.33 3.29
CA VAL A 59 -9.92 4.63 3.69
C VAL A 59 -9.62 6.06 3.26
N SER A 60 -9.69 6.98 4.22
CA SER A 60 -9.35 8.39 4.00
C SER A 60 -7.99 8.54 3.30
N ASN A 61 -7.90 9.45 2.33
CA ASN A 61 -6.66 9.72 1.62
C ASN A 61 -5.47 10.04 2.55
N ASP A 62 -5.70 10.71 3.69
CA ASP A 62 -4.65 10.96 4.68
C ASP A 62 -4.03 9.66 5.21
N ARG A 63 -4.85 8.66 5.55
CA ARG A 63 -4.36 7.34 5.99
C ARG A 63 -3.60 6.61 4.89
N SER A 64 -4.01 6.77 3.64
CA SER A 64 -3.33 6.22 2.48
C SER A 64 -1.95 6.86 2.29
N LEU A 65 -1.87 8.19 2.43
CA LEU A 65 -0.62 8.94 2.39
C LEU A 65 0.31 8.59 3.55
N MET A 66 -0.21 8.47 4.78
CA MET A 66 0.58 8.03 5.93
C MET A 66 1.18 6.63 5.74
N LEU A 67 0.53 5.75 4.97
CA LEU A 67 1.11 4.46 4.61
C LEU A 67 2.17 4.62 3.52
N ALA A 68 1.92 5.42 2.49
CA ALA A 68 2.88 5.71 1.43
C ALA A 68 4.19 6.30 1.98
N GLU A 69 4.11 7.20 2.96
CA GLU A 69 5.26 7.80 3.64
C GLU A 69 6.12 6.79 4.43
N ARG A 70 5.66 5.56 4.65
CA ARG A 70 6.50 4.49 5.20
C ARG A 70 7.49 3.93 4.19
N TYR A 71 7.29 4.17 2.91
CA TYR A 71 8.12 3.71 1.82
C TYR A 71 9.22 4.74 1.49
N LYS A 72 10.42 4.27 1.18
CA LYS A 72 11.53 5.15 0.74
C LYS A 72 11.28 5.73 -0.65
N THR A 73 10.66 4.94 -1.52
CA THR A 73 10.37 5.29 -2.91
C THR A 73 8.93 4.94 -3.21
N TYR A 74 8.09 5.95 -3.45
CA TYR A 74 6.69 5.74 -3.79
C TYR A 74 6.18 6.76 -4.82
N THR A 75 5.13 6.38 -5.55
CA THR A 75 4.37 7.27 -6.43
C THR A 75 2.91 7.21 -6.03
N VAL A 76 2.23 8.35 -5.94
CA VAL A 76 0.80 8.45 -5.66
C VAL A 76 0.07 8.92 -6.92
N VAL A 77 -0.99 8.21 -7.28
CA VAL A 77 -1.88 8.57 -8.38
C VAL A 77 -3.33 8.54 -7.88
N TYR A 78 -4.05 9.61 -8.16
CA TYR A 78 -5.47 9.71 -7.86
C TYR A 78 -6.32 9.31 -9.05
N HIS A 79 -7.42 8.61 -8.80
CA HIS A 79 -8.50 8.38 -9.77
C HIS A 79 -9.80 9.04 -9.30
N GLU A 80 -10.71 9.32 -10.22
CA GLU A 80 -11.99 10.02 -9.96
C GLU A 80 -13.03 9.20 -9.17
N GLY A 81 -12.64 8.04 -8.62
CA GLY A 81 -13.55 7.13 -7.90
C GLY A 81 -13.50 7.28 -6.38
N ALA A 82 -14.36 6.52 -5.72
CA ALA A 82 -14.31 6.26 -4.27
C ALA A 82 -13.44 5.03 -3.98
N HIS A 83 -13.83 4.18 -3.02
CA HIS A 83 -13.13 2.95 -2.67
C HIS A 83 -13.41 1.82 -3.69
N VAL A 84 -12.83 1.93 -4.88
CA VAL A 84 -13.04 1.00 -5.99
C VAL A 84 -11.73 0.70 -6.69
N ILE A 85 -11.64 -0.44 -7.38
CA ILE A 85 -10.51 -0.73 -8.25
C ILE A 85 -10.66 0.08 -9.56
N PRO A 86 -9.74 1.00 -9.87
CA PRO A 86 -9.87 1.81 -11.07
C PRO A 86 -9.38 1.02 -12.28
N LEU A 87 -10.23 0.87 -13.30
CA LEU A 87 -9.94 0.09 -14.52
C LEU A 87 -9.78 0.96 -15.78
N GLY A 88 -9.79 2.29 -15.60
CA GLY A 88 -9.73 3.28 -16.66
C GLY A 88 -8.36 3.38 -17.36
N ILE A 89 -8.33 4.10 -18.48
CA ILE A 89 -7.12 4.28 -19.28
C ILE A 89 -6.00 4.97 -18.49
N ASP A 90 -6.33 5.94 -17.65
CA ASP A 90 -5.35 6.67 -16.84
C ASP A 90 -4.66 5.76 -15.83
N THR A 91 -5.40 4.81 -15.25
CA THR A 91 -4.82 3.80 -14.37
C THR A 91 -3.89 2.87 -15.13
N LYS A 92 -4.30 2.39 -16.31
CA LYS A 92 -3.46 1.53 -17.16
C LYS A 92 -2.16 2.26 -17.53
N ASN A 93 -2.24 3.53 -17.89
CA ASN A 93 -1.09 4.37 -18.23
C ASN A 93 -0.16 4.55 -17.02
N SER A 94 -0.73 4.80 -15.83
CA SER A 94 0.03 4.96 -14.59
C SER A 94 0.74 3.68 -14.18
N LEU A 95 0.05 2.53 -14.26
CA LEU A 95 0.63 1.22 -14.03
C LEU A 95 1.78 0.94 -15.00
N LYS A 96 1.56 1.17 -16.30
CA LYS A 96 2.60 0.99 -17.33
C LYS A 96 3.82 1.86 -17.03
N LYS A 97 3.62 3.14 -16.73
CA LYS A 97 4.70 4.08 -16.40
C LYS A 97 5.49 3.61 -15.19
N PHE A 98 4.81 3.18 -14.12
CA PHE A 98 5.46 2.64 -12.94
C PHE A 98 6.28 1.38 -13.25
N LEU A 99 5.69 0.39 -13.92
CA LEU A 99 6.39 -0.86 -14.23
C LEU A 99 7.63 -0.64 -15.12
N LEU A 100 7.56 0.28 -16.08
CA LEU A 100 8.72 0.67 -16.88
C LEU A 100 9.81 1.34 -16.02
N SER A 101 9.42 2.18 -15.04
CA SER A 101 10.40 2.78 -14.12
C SER A 101 11.09 1.76 -13.23
N ILE A 102 10.39 0.67 -12.86
CA ILE A 102 10.98 -0.42 -12.07
C ILE A 102 11.94 -1.28 -12.91
N GLN A 103 11.64 -1.55 -14.18
CA GLN A 103 12.55 -2.30 -15.07
C GLN A 103 13.88 -1.59 -15.32
N ALA A 104 13.91 -0.26 -15.16
CA ALA A 104 15.12 0.55 -15.29
C ALA A 104 15.96 0.63 -14.01
N LEU A 105 15.48 0.07 -12.89
CA LEU A 105 16.27 -0.01 -11.66
C LEU A 105 17.34 -1.11 -11.80
N PRO A 106 18.56 -0.87 -11.29
CA PRO A 106 19.67 -1.82 -11.39
C PRO A 106 19.44 -3.13 -10.65
#